data_AF-A0A2S6T1B3-F1
#
_entry.id   AF-A0A2S6T1B3-F1
#
_cell.length_a   1.000
_cell.length_b   1.000
_cell.length_c   1.000
_cell.angle_alpha   90.00
_cell.angle_beta   90.00
_cell.angle_gamma   90.00
#
_symmetry.space_group_name_H-M   'P 1'
#
loop_
_entity.id
_entity.type
_entity.pdbx_description
1 polymer ?
#
loop_
_entity_poly.entity_id
_entity_poly.type
_entity_poly.pdbx_seq_one_letter_code
_entity_poly.pdbx_strand_id
1 'polypeptide(L)'
;MDKIKKSSLTTQKAARKFSRRTAIKRGAAAAAFVGAAPMFVKNAFAASSGEVNVVMWGEYLPDSVVADFKAKTGITVNHTKIGDNGEIIAKMKAGGGAGYDLASPTNMRALQWENLG
;
A
#
# COMPACT_ATOMS: atom_id res chain seq x y z
N MET A 1 -14.60 52.09 22.30
CA MET A 1 -13.13 51.94 22.11
C MET A 1 -12.60 50.58 22.60
N ASP A 2 -13.46 49.67 23.06
CA ASP A 2 -13.05 48.55 23.95
C ASP A 2 -12.84 47.20 23.25
N LYS A 3 -13.45 46.97 22.08
CA LYS A 3 -13.27 45.71 21.31
C LYS A 3 -11.85 45.55 20.78
N ILE A 4 -11.23 46.65 20.33
CA ILE A 4 -9.87 46.66 19.77
C ILE A 4 -8.84 46.34 20.86
N LYS A 5 -8.99 46.92 22.07
CA LYS A 5 -8.13 46.61 23.23
C LYS A 5 -8.31 45.16 23.71
N LYS A 6 -9.52 44.61 23.67
CA LYS A 6 -9.75 43.20 24.02
C LYS A 6 -9.11 42.25 23.01
N SER A 7 -9.20 42.56 21.72
CA SER A 7 -8.59 41.77 20.63
C SER A 7 -7.07 41.76 20.69
N SER A 8 -6.43 42.92 20.94
CA SER A 8 -4.98 43.00 21.09
C SER A 8 -4.48 42.22 22.31
N LEU A 9 -5.22 42.24 23.41
CA LEU A 9 -4.90 41.47 24.62
C LEU A 9 -5.01 39.95 24.41
N THR A 10 -6.01 39.48 23.66
CA THR A 10 -6.12 38.06 23.28
C THR A 10 -4.96 37.61 22.39
N THR A 11 -4.56 38.44 21.43
CA THR A 11 -3.43 38.17 20.54
C THR A 11 -2.10 38.15 21.30
N GLN A 12 -1.87 39.10 22.21
CA GLN A 12 -0.66 39.12 23.04
C GLN A 12 -0.60 37.94 24.02
N LYS A 13 -1.74 37.53 24.61
CA LYS A 13 -1.81 36.34 25.47
C LYS A 13 -1.54 35.05 24.67
N ALA A 14 -2.08 34.93 23.46
CA ALA A 14 -1.83 33.79 22.59
C ALA A 14 -0.35 33.73 22.15
N ALA A 15 0.25 34.87 21.79
CA ALA A 15 1.66 34.97 21.42
C ALA A 15 2.59 34.60 22.59
N ARG A 16 2.30 35.05 23.82
CA ARG A 16 3.05 34.63 25.03
C ARG A 16 2.92 33.13 25.33
N LYS A 17 1.80 32.51 24.98
CA LYS A 17 1.55 31.07 25.18
C LYS A 17 2.24 30.21 24.12
N PHE A 18 2.55 30.80 22.96
CA PHE A 18 3.32 30.18 21.89
C PHE A 18 4.82 30.31 22.17
N SER A 19 5.39 29.27 22.77
CA SER A 19 6.82 29.16 23.07
C SER A 19 7.45 28.05 22.22
N ARG A 20 8.77 28.09 22.02
CA ARG A 20 9.55 26.99 21.40
C ARG A 20 9.21 25.63 22.01
N ARG A 21 8.95 25.58 23.33
CA ARG A 21 8.53 24.37 24.04
C ARG A 21 7.13 23.89 23.61
N THR A 22 6.19 24.81 23.37
CA THR A 22 4.84 24.49 22.87
C THR A 22 4.92 23.99 21.43
N ALA A 23 5.79 24.58 20.61
CA ALA A 23 6.05 24.12 19.25
C ALA A 23 6.68 22.71 19.23
N ILE A 24 7.70 22.46 20.05
CA ILE A 24 8.34 21.13 20.16
C ILE A 24 7.35 20.07 20.66
N LYS A 25 6.55 20.36 21.70
CA LYS A 25 5.56 19.40 22.23
C LYS A 25 4.48 19.05 21.21
N ARG A 26 4.00 20.04 20.45
CA ARG A 26 2.99 19.81 19.39
C ARG A 26 3.57 19.11 18.18
N GLY A 27 4.80 19.46 17.79
CA GLY A 27 5.53 18.77 16.73
C GLY A 27 5.82 17.31 17.07
N ALA A 28 6.22 17.04 18.32
CA ALA A 28 6.45 15.68 18.81
C ALA A 28 5.16 14.84 18.83
N ALA A 29 4.02 15.41 19.22
CA ALA A 29 2.74 14.73 19.17
C ALA A 29 2.35 14.37 17.72
N ALA A 30 2.51 15.30 16.77
CA ALA A 30 2.23 15.03 15.36
C ALA A 30 3.16 13.95 14.77
N ALA A 31 4.46 13.98 15.11
CA ALA A 31 5.42 12.97 14.67
C ALA A 31 5.11 11.57 15.23
N ALA A 32 4.66 11.48 16.48
CA ALA A 32 4.28 10.21 17.10
C ALA A 32 3.08 9.54 16.39
N PHE A 33 2.11 10.34 15.90
CA PHE A 33 0.97 9.80 15.15
C PHE A 33 1.37 9.27 13.77
N VAL A 34 2.30 9.93 13.06
CA VAL A 34 2.82 9.43 11.78
C VAL A 34 3.59 8.12 11.97
N GLY A 35 4.39 8.02 13.03
CA GLY A 35 5.17 6.81 13.32
C GLY A 35 4.34 5.62 13.77
N ALA A 36 3.20 5.83 14.43
CA ALA A 36 2.34 4.75 14.92
C ALA A 36 1.26 4.33 13.92
N ALA A 37 0.97 5.12 12.89
CA ALA A 37 -0.04 4.81 11.88
C ALA A 37 0.11 3.43 11.21
N PRO A 38 1.34 2.95 10.89
CA PRO A 38 1.52 1.62 10.29
C PRO A 38 1.17 0.46 11.23
N MET A 39 1.13 0.67 12.56
CA MET A 39 0.78 -0.40 13.51
C MET A 39 -0.72 -0.74 13.53
N PHE A 40 -1.58 0.16 13.04
CA PHE A 40 -3.03 -0.03 13.04
C PHE A 40 -3.57 -0.49 11.69
N VAL A 41 -2.75 -0.46 10.64
CA VAL A 41 -3.11 -0.90 9.29
C VAL A 41 -2.33 -2.16 8.95
N LYS A 42 -2.99 -3.32 9.00
CA LYS A 42 -2.43 -4.56 8.46
C LYS A 42 -2.08 -4.30 6.98
N ASN A 43 -0.84 -4.62 6.59
CA ASN A 43 -0.33 -4.45 5.22
C ASN A 43 -0.14 -3.00 4.75
N ALA A 44 0.07 -2.03 5.67
CA ALA A 44 0.37 -0.63 5.30
C ALA A 44 1.53 -0.48 4.30
N PHE A 45 2.46 -1.44 4.30
CA PHE A 45 3.62 -1.48 3.39
C PHE A 45 3.44 -2.42 2.19
N ALA A 46 2.35 -3.20 2.10
CA ALA A 46 2.14 -4.07 0.93
C ALA A 46 1.88 -3.27 -0.36
N ALA A 47 1.35 -2.05 -0.22
CA ALA A 47 1.20 -1.12 -1.32
C ALA A 47 2.50 -0.39 -1.72
N SER A 48 3.61 -0.60 -0.99
CA SER A 48 4.84 0.20 -1.18
C SER A 48 5.86 -0.39 -2.15
N SER A 49 5.66 -1.60 -2.68
CA SER A 49 6.62 -2.21 -3.60
C SER A 49 6.63 -1.52 -4.97
N GLY A 50 5.49 -0.94 -5.39
CA GLY A 50 5.32 -0.46 -6.76
C GLY A 50 5.34 -1.61 -7.78
N GLU A 51 5.13 -2.85 -7.33
CA GLU A 51 5.16 -4.04 -8.16
C GLU A 51 3.95 -4.93 -7.89
N VAL A 52 3.47 -5.61 -8.92
CA VAL A 52 2.43 -6.65 -8.83
C VAL A 52 2.95 -7.93 -9.51
N ASN A 53 2.90 -9.04 -8.78
CA ASN A 53 3.38 -10.33 -9.23
C ASN A 53 2.21 -11.16 -9.77
N VAL A 54 2.22 -11.45 -11.07
CA VAL A 54 1.11 -12.10 -11.77
C VAL A 54 1.56 -13.45 -12.31
N VAL A 55 0.84 -14.51 -12.01
CA VAL A 55 1.01 -15.83 -12.63
C VAL A 55 -0.15 -16.15 -13.56
N MET A 56 0.15 -16.24 -14.86
CA MET A 56 -0.84 -16.36 -15.92
C MET A 56 -0.21 -16.96 -17.18
N TRP A 57 -1.04 -17.51 -18.06
CA TRP A 57 -0.64 -17.93 -19.41
C TRP A 57 0.11 -16.82 -20.15
N GLY A 58 1.18 -17.21 -20.86
CA GLY A 58 2.09 -16.25 -21.49
C GLY A 58 1.42 -15.29 -22.47
N GLU A 59 0.45 -15.81 -23.24
CA GLU A 59 -0.23 -15.07 -24.30
C GLU A 59 -1.39 -14.19 -23.80
N TYR A 60 -1.77 -14.28 -22.52
CA TYR A 60 -2.94 -13.58 -21.99
C TYR A 60 -2.63 -12.18 -21.48
N LEU A 61 -1.35 -11.85 -21.31
CA LEU A 61 -0.90 -10.54 -20.85
C LEU A 61 0.10 -9.95 -21.85
N PRO A 62 -0.39 -9.33 -22.95
CA PRO A 62 0.46 -8.70 -23.95
C PRO A 62 1.30 -7.55 -23.35
N ASP A 63 2.51 -7.37 -23.86
CA ASP A 63 3.44 -6.33 -23.39
C ASP A 63 2.85 -4.91 -23.50
N SER A 64 1.98 -4.65 -24.48
CA SER A 64 1.27 -3.38 -24.62
C SER A 64 0.36 -3.08 -23.44
N VAL A 65 -0.31 -4.10 -22.88
CA VAL A 65 -1.17 -3.95 -21.71
C VAL A 65 -0.34 -3.68 -20.47
N VAL A 66 0.80 -4.37 -20.32
CA VAL A 66 1.74 -4.13 -19.22
C VAL A 66 2.32 -2.72 -19.26
N ALA A 67 2.71 -2.26 -20.45
CA ALA A 67 3.23 -0.91 -20.65
C ALA A 67 2.18 0.15 -20.33
N ASP A 68 0.94 0.01 -20.83
CA ASP A 68 -0.16 0.92 -20.55
C ASP A 68 -0.53 0.95 -19.06
N PHE A 69 -0.53 -0.20 -18.40
CA PHE A 69 -0.78 -0.31 -16.97
C PHE A 69 0.29 0.45 -16.17
N LYS A 70 1.57 0.23 -16.50
CA LYS A 70 2.69 0.93 -15.86
C LYS A 70 2.63 2.44 -16.13
N ALA A 71 2.29 2.87 -17.33
CA ALA A 71 2.18 4.29 -17.67
C ALA A 71 1.07 4.99 -16.85
N LYS A 72 -0.05 4.31 -16.60
CA LYS A 72 -1.20 4.88 -15.87
C LYS A 72 -1.03 4.83 -14.35
N THR A 73 -0.36 3.80 -13.83
CA THR A 73 -0.32 3.52 -12.38
C THR A 73 1.05 3.72 -11.75
N GLY A 74 2.12 3.72 -12.55
CA GLY A 74 3.50 3.65 -12.07
C GLY A 74 3.93 2.27 -11.57
N ILE A 75 3.04 1.26 -11.58
CA ILE A 75 3.28 -0.07 -11.02
C ILE A 75 3.93 -0.97 -12.08
N THR A 76 5.00 -1.67 -11.70
CA THR A 76 5.65 -2.67 -12.54
C THR A 76 4.94 -4.02 -12.41
N VAL A 77 4.69 -4.69 -13.53
CA VAL A 77 4.07 -6.03 -13.52
C VAL A 77 5.17 -7.08 -13.72
N ASN A 78 5.31 -7.97 -12.75
CA ASN A 78 6.18 -9.13 -12.84
C ASN A 78 5.36 -10.33 -13.32
N HIS A 79 5.37 -10.60 -14.63
CA HIS A 79 4.59 -11.68 -15.24
C HIS A 79 5.37 -13.00 -15.25
N THR A 80 4.92 -13.94 -14.44
CA THR A 80 5.34 -15.34 -14.51
C THR A 80 4.46 -16.08 -15.51
N LYS A 81 5.03 -16.37 -16.69
CA LYS A 81 4.37 -17.12 -17.75
C LYS A 81 4.32 -18.61 -17.39
N ILE A 82 3.19 -19.24 -17.64
CA ILE A 82 2.98 -20.69 -17.47
C ILE A 82 2.68 -21.34 -18.83
N GLY A 83 3.08 -22.60 -18.96
CA GLY A 83 2.75 -23.47 -20.10
C GLY A 83 1.77 -24.60 -19.76
N ASP A 84 1.58 -24.90 -18.47
CA ASP A 84 0.61 -25.90 -18.02
C ASP A 84 -0.09 -25.49 -16.71
N ASN A 85 -1.29 -26.04 -16.52
CA ASN A 85 -2.09 -25.87 -15.31
C ASN A 85 -1.40 -26.40 -14.04
N GLY A 86 -0.54 -27.42 -14.16
CA GLY A 86 0.22 -27.96 -13.04
C GLY A 86 1.25 -27.00 -12.49
N GLU A 87 1.77 -26.10 -13.33
CA GLU A 87 2.80 -25.16 -12.92
C GLU A 87 2.27 -24.14 -11.93
N ILE A 88 1.03 -23.64 -12.11
CA ILE A 88 0.46 -22.69 -11.15
C ILE A 88 0.32 -23.34 -9.78
N ILE A 89 -0.25 -24.55 -9.72
CA ILE A 89 -0.47 -25.25 -8.45
C ILE A 89 0.85 -25.62 -7.78
N ALA A 90 1.85 -26.05 -8.55
CA ALA A 90 3.18 -26.33 -8.02
C ALA A 90 3.84 -25.07 -7.41
N LYS A 91 3.77 -23.93 -8.13
CA LYS A 91 4.27 -22.64 -7.63
C LYS A 91 3.53 -22.19 -6.36
N MET A 92 2.21 -22.32 -6.34
CA MET A 92 1.39 -21.96 -5.17
C MET A 92 1.68 -22.87 -3.97
N LYS A 93 1.85 -24.18 -4.17
CA LYS A 93 2.24 -25.11 -3.10
C LYS A 93 3.63 -24.79 -2.56
N ALA A 94 4.59 -24.50 -3.43
CA ALA A 94 5.96 -24.20 -3.04
C ALA A 94 6.05 -22.91 -2.21
N GLY A 95 5.26 -21.89 -2.55
CA GLY A 95 5.21 -20.61 -1.85
C GLY A 95 4.16 -20.51 -0.74
N GLY A 96 3.29 -21.52 -0.56
CA GLY A 96 2.11 -21.42 0.30
C GLY A 96 1.18 -20.25 -0.09
N GLY A 97 1.05 -19.99 -1.40
CA GLY A 97 0.34 -18.84 -1.95
C GLY A 97 1.07 -17.50 -1.84
N ALA A 98 2.18 -17.42 -1.09
CA ALA A 98 2.99 -16.21 -1.01
C ALA A 98 3.81 -15.99 -2.28
N GLY A 99 3.97 -14.72 -2.67
CA GLY A 99 4.82 -14.30 -3.80
C GLY A 99 4.06 -14.01 -5.10
N TYR A 100 2.75 -14.21 -5.14
CA TYR A 100 1.89 -13.79 -6.25
C TYR A 100 0.68 -13.02 -5.73
N ASP A 101 0.34 -11.91 -6.40
CA ASP A 101 -0.81 -11.07 -6.08
C ASP A 101 -2.04 -11.45 -6.92
N LEU A 102 -1.81 -11.97 -8.12
CA LEU A 102 -2.86 -12.40 -9.05
C LEU A 102 -2.49 -13.74 -9.70
N ALA A 103 -3.44 -14.65 -9.73
CA ALA A 103 -3.34 -15.91 -10.44
C ALA A 103 -4.52 -16.10 -11.40
N SER A 104 -4.27 -16.71 -12.56
CA SER A 104 -5.30 -17.04 -13.53
C SER A 104 -5.38 -18.55 -13.78
N PRO A 105 -6.01 -19.31 -12.87
CA PRO A 105 -6.15 -20.74 -13.00
C PRO A 105 -7.27 -21.14 -13.96
N THR A 106 -7.23 -22.37 -14.46
CA THR A 106 -8.38 -22.96 -15.15
C THR A 106 -9.33 -23.62 -14.15
N ASN A 107 -10.63 -23.57 -14.48
CA ASN A 107 -11.68 -24.12 -13.63
C ASN A 107 -11.57 -25.64 -13.42
N MET A 108 -10.97 -26.37 -14.36
CA MET A 108 -10.82 -27.84 -14.29
C MET A 108 -10.09 -28.31 -13.03
N ARG A 109 -9.22 -27.47 -12.44
CA ARG A 109 -8.46 -27.81 -11.23
C ARG A 109 -8.99 -27.14 -9.96
N ALA A 110 -10.22 -26.60 -9.96
CA ALA A 110 -10.81 -25.84 -8.85
C ALA A 110 -10.65 -26.52 -7.47
N LEU A 111 -10.92 -27.83 -7.36
CA LEU A 111 -10.82 -28.58 -6.10
C LEU A 111 -9.39 -28.63 -5.52
N GLN A 112 -8.37 -28.44 -6.34
CA GLN A 112 -6.97 -28.46 -5.89
C GLN A 112 -6.57 -27.14 -5.22
N TRP A 113 -7.38 -26.08 -5.38
CA TRP A 113 -7.14 -24.76 -4.78
C TRP A 113 -7.65 -24.64 -3.35
N GLU A 114 -8.72 -25.36 -3.01
CA GLU A 114 -9.31 -25.36 -1.66
C GLU A 114 -8.29 -25.78 -0.59
N ASN A 115 -7.36 -26.66 -0.94
CA ASN A 115 -6.35 -27.18 -0.01
C ASN A 115 -5.04 -26.35 0.01
N LEU A 116 -4.99 -25.20 -0.66
CA LEU A 116 -3.79 -24.33 -0.73
C LEU A 116 -3.75 -23.24 0.34
N GLY A 117 -4.79 -23.11 1.17
CA GLY A 117 -4.86 -22.14 2.27
C GLY A 117 -6.28 -21.74 2.58
#